data_AF-A0A2N8HEZ9-F1
#
_entry.id   AF-A0A2N8HEZ9-F1
#
_cell.length_a   1.000
_cell.length_b   1.000
_cell.length_c   1.000
_cell.angle_alpha   90.00
_cell.angle_beta   90.00
_cell.angle_gamma   90.00
#
_symmetry.space_group_name_H-M   'P 1'
#
loop_
_entity.id
_entity.type
_entity.pdbx_description
1 polymer ?
#
loop_
_entity_poly.entity_id
_entity_poly.type
_entity_poly.pdbx_seq_one_letter_code
_entity_poly.pdbx_strand_id
1 'polypeptide(L)'
;MLTWKDISPPYLAFWVKEQKMTRDELAELLGVAKSSINRWMSKNEIPRHRKVWIAKKLNEVSQSQKDHILTDRYGGIRTEASLYTAQEWEVLKNAARIMHMSTDEFQKWAVDQVIKSNKFITEEQLPPIDPDDTPAP
;
A
#
# COMPACT_ATOMS: atom_id res chain seq x y z
N MET A 1 13.20 -0.60 -5.89
CA MET A 1 13.54 0.83 -6.06
C MET A 1 13.66 1.07 -7.56
N LEU A 2 12.97 2.08 -8.10
CA LEU A 2 13.00 2.38 -9.53
C LEU A 2 14.40 2.85 -9.95
N THR A 3 14.85 2.39 -11.11
CA THR A 3 16.10 2.82 -11.74
C THR A 3 15.82 3.59 -13.02
N TRP A 4 16.84 4.27 -13.54
CA TRP A 4 16.70 4.99 -14.81
C TRP A 4 16.35 4.09 -16.01
N LYS A 5 16.64 2.78 -15.92
CA LYS A 5 16.31 1.80 -16.97
C LYS A 5 14.80 1.55 -17.05
N ASP A 6 14.10 1.68 -15.93
CA ASP A 6 12.66 1.48 -15.84
C ASP A 6 11.87 2.69 -16.38
N ILE A 7 12.52 3.86 -16.42
CA ILE A 7 11.88 5.09 -16.89
C ILE A 7 11.79 5.09 -18.42
N SER A 8 10.55 4.98 -18.88
CA SER A 8 10.16 5.03 -20.28
C SER A 8 8.87 5.82 -20.44
N PRO A 9 8.57 6.33 -21.64
CA PRO A 9 7.28 6.98 -21.92
C PRO A 9 6.06 6.10 -21.55
N PRO A 10 6.03 4.79 -21.90
CA PRO A 10 4.96 3.89 -21.43
C PRO A 10 4.89 3.78 -19.91
N TYR A 11 6.03 3.75 -19.22
CA TYR A 11 6.07 3.71 -17.76
C TYR A 11 5.47 4.97 -17.13
N LEU A 12 5.78 6.16 -17.67
CA LEU A 12 5.17 7.40 -17.18
C LEU A 12 3.66 7.42 -17.41
N ALA A 13 3.18 6.89 -18.55
CA ALA A 13 1.75 6.78 -18.80
C ALA A 13 1.07 5.81 -17.82
N PHE A 14 1.70 4.68 -17.54
CA PHE A 14 1.27 3.73 -16.52
C PHE A 14 1.20 4.39 -15.13
N TRP A 15 2.27 5.10 -14.73
CA TRP A 15 2.35 5.78 -13.44
C TRP A 15 1.22 6.80 -13.25
N VAL A 16 0.98 7.65 -14.26
CA VAL A 16 -0.11 8.64 -14.25
C VAL A 16 -1.46 7.98 -14.01
N LYS A 17 -1.72 6.87 -14.70
CA LYS A 17 -2.95 6.09 -14.55
C LYS A 17 -3.06 5.46 -13.16
N GLU A 18 -2.00 4.82 -12.68
CA GLU A 18 -1.97 4.11 -11.40
C GLU A 18 -2.17 5.08 -10.22
N GLN A 19 -1.55 6.25 -10.29
CA GLN A 19 -1.67 7.30 -9.28
C GLN A 19 -2.92 8.18 -9.47
N LYS A 20 -3.74 7.91 -10.49
CA LYS A 20 -4.95 8.69 -10.84
C LYS A 20 -4.67 10.20 -10.97
N MET A 21 -3.50 10.56 -11.46
CA MET A 21 -3.11 11.96 -11.66
C MET A 21 -3.24 12.36 -13.14
N THR A 22 -3.17 13.65 -13.39
CA THR A 22 -3.07 14.26 -14.72
C THR A 22 -1.61 14.44 -15.12
N ARG A 23 -1.37 14.75 -16.40
CA ARG A 23 -0.02 15.08 -16.88
C ARG A 23 0.51 16.40 -16.31
N ASP A 24 -0.40 17.30 -15.90
CA ASP A 24 -0.04 18.58 -15.27
C ASP A 24 0.48 18.34 -13.86
N GLU A 25 -0.25 17.56 -13.07
CA GLU A 25 0.18 17.15 -11.73
C GLU A 25 1.49 16.35 -11.77
N LEU A 26 1.69 15.48 -12.78
CA LEU A 26 2.99 14.82 -12.97
C LEU A 26 4.12 15.84 -13.28
N ALA A 27 3.83 16.88 -14.06
CA ALA A 27 4.81 17.90 -14.41
C ALA A 27 5.22 18.71 -13.16
N GLU A 28 4.24 19.10 -12.34
CA GLU A 28 4.45 19.77 -11.05
C GLU A 28 5.26 18.90 -10.09
N LEU A 29 4.88 17.63 -9.93
CA LEU A 29 5.59 16.64 -9.11
C LEU A 29 7.07 16.52 -9.48
N LEU A 30 7.36 16.53 -10.78
CA LEU A 30 8.71 16.38 -11.31
C LEU A 30 9.48 17.71 -11.40
N GLY A 31 8.82 18.85 -11.14
CA GLY A 31 9.38 20.19 -11.26
C GLY A 31 9.74 20.57 -12.70
N VAL A 32 8.93 20.17 -13.68
CA VAL A 32 9.15 20.44 -15.11
C VAL A 32 7.90 21.02 -15.78
N ALA A 33 8.07 21.63 -16.95
CA ALA A 33 6.93 22.12 -17.72
C ALA A 33 6.12 20.96 -18.33
N LYS A 34 4.78 21.10 -18.38
CA LYS A 34 3.86 20.16 -19.06
C LYS A 34 4.30 19.81 -20.48
N SER A 35 4.83 20.78 -21.21
CA SER A 35 5.35 20.60 -22.57
C SER A 35 6.48 19.57 -22.64
N SER A 36 7.27 19.43 -21.58
CA SER A 36 8.33 18.41 -21.46
C SER A 36 7.72 17.02 -21.31
N ILE A 37 6.70 16.86 -20.45
CA ILE A 37 5.97 15.61 -20.28
C ILE A 37 5.30 15.17 -21.58
N ASN A 38 4.58 16.08 -22.24
CA ASN A 38 3.95 15.80 -23.53
C ASN A 38 4.99 15.40 -24.58
N ARG A 39 6.12 16.13 -24.67
CA ARG A 39 7.20 15.78 -25.59
C ARG A 39 7.76 14.38 -25.32
N TRP A 40 8.02 14.03 -24.07
CA TRP A 40 8.54 12.71 -23.68
C TRP A 40 7.56 11.58 -24.00
N MET A 41 6.28 11.78 -23.68
CA MET A 41 5.22 10.80 -23.94
C MET A 41 4.88 10.65 -25.42
N SER A 42 5.08 11.69 -26.24
CA SER A 42 4.77 11.65 -27.67
C SER A 42 5.95 11.26 -28.56
N LYS A 43 7.19 11.66 -28.22
CA LYS A 43 8.38 11.39 -29.05
C LYS A 43 9.10 10.09 -28.68
N ASN A 44 8.56 9.33 -27.73
CA ASN A 44 9.10 8.08 -27.22
C ASN A 44 10.56 8.14 -26.69
N GLU A 45 11.06 9.32 -26.35
CA GLU A 45 12.43 9.50 -25.89
C GLU A 45 12.51 10.42 -24.68
N ILE A 46 13.24 9.95 -23.67
CA ILE A 46 13.53 10.68 -22.43
C ILE A 46 15.05 10.71 -22.28
N PRO A 47 15.69 11.88 -22.22
CA PRO A 47 17.14 11.98 -22.00
C PRO A 47 17.56 11.25 -20.73
N ARG A 48 18.71 10.56 -20.76
CA ARG A 48 19.19 9.74 -19.63
C ARG A 48 19.25 10.50 -18.31
N HIS A 49 19.74 11.74 -18.31
CA HIS A 49 19.80 12.57 -17.10
C HIS A 49 18.39 12.84 -16.51
N ARG A 50 17.38 12.99 -17.37
CA ARG A 50 15.98 13.10 -16.94
C ARG A 50 15.45 11.77 -16.42
N LYS A 51 15.78 10.64 -17.04
CA LYS A 51 15.41 9.31 -16.52
C LYS A 51 15.93 9.09 -15.10
N VAL A 52 17.19 9.45 -14.83
CA VAL A 52 17.79 9.37 -13.49
C VAL A 52 17.04 10.27 -12.49
N TRP A 53 16.79 11.53 -12.86
CA TRP A 53 16.05 12.47 -12.02
C TRP A 53 14.63 11.99 -11.69
N ILE A 54 13.91 11.54 -12.72
CA ILE A 54 12.54 11.03 -12.58
C ILE A 54 12.53 9.80 -11.67
N ALA A 55 13.43 8.84 -11.88
CA ALA A 55 13.53 7.66 -11.01
C ALA A 55 13.75 8.06 -9.55
N LYS A 56 14.62 9.03 -9.27
CA LYS A 56 14.84 9.56 -7.92
C LYS A 56 13.54 10.15 -7.35
N LYS A 57 12.89 11.06 -8.08
CA LYS A 57 11.66 11.74 -7.62
C LYS A 57 10.50 10.79 -7.38
N LEU A 58 10.27 9.83 -8.27
CA LEU A 58 9.19 8.86 -8.10
C LEU A 58 9.47 7.90 -6.92
N ASN A 59 10.74 7.52 -6.69
CA ASN A 59 11.09 6.78 -5.48
C ASN A 59 10.81 7.60 -4.21
N GLU A 60 11.17 8.89 -4.16
CA GLU A 60 10.88 9.77 -3.01
C GLU A 60 9.37 9.81 -2.71
N VAL A 61 8.54 9.95 -3.75
CA VAL A 61 7.07 9.96 -3.62
C VAL A 61 6.55 8.62 -3.12
N SER A 62 7.02 7.50 -3.69
CA SER A 62 6.63 6.17 -3.21
C SER A 62 7.06 5.90 -1.77
N GLN A 63 8.21 6.42 -1.32
CA GLN A 63 8.62 6.27 0.08
C GLN A 63 7.77 7.13 0.99
N SER A 64 7.53 8.40 0.66
CA SER A 64 6.65 9.27 1.45
C SER A 64 5.21 8.74 1.54
N GLN A 65 4.69 8.15 0.46
CA GLN A 65 3.39 7.46 0.48
C GLN A 65 3.41 6.21 1.36
N LYS A 66 4.48 5.42 1.32
CA LYS A 66 4.64 4.27 2.22
C LYS A 66 4.69 4.71 3.67
N ASP A 67 5.43 5.77 3.98
CA ASP A 67 5.54 6.32 5.34
C ASP A 67 4.18 6.85 5.83
N HIS A 68 3.37 7.44 4.94
CA HIS A 68 2.01 7.90 5.26
C HIS A 68 1.00 6.75 5.40
N ILE A 69 1.09 5.70 4.58
CA ILE A 69 0.26 4.49 4.70
C ILE A 69 0.60 3.73 5.98
N LEU A 70 1.89 3.63 6.33
CA LEU A 70 2.35 2.95 7.54
C LEU A 70 1.90 3.65 8.84
N THR A 71 1.53 4.93 8.76
CA THR A 71 1.05 5.72 9.90
C THR A 71 -0.48 5.79 10.02
N ASP A 72 -1.25 5.40 8.99
CA ASP A 72 -2.73 5.55 9.00
C ASP A 72 -3.52 4.27 8.66
N ARG A 73 -2.92 3.24 8.01
CA ARG A 73 -3.60 1.96 7.69
C ARG A 73 -2.67 0.76 7.71
N TYR A 74 -2.90 -0.17 8.65
CA TYR A 74 -2.24 -1.48 8.64
C TYR A 74 -2.99 -2.47 7.76
N GLY A 75 -2.41 -2.89 6.63
CA GLY A 75 -3.05 -3.85 5.72
C GLY A 75 -4.39 -3.37 5.13
N GLY A 76 -4.63 -2.05 5.11
CA GLY A 76 -5.92 -1.46 4.71
C GLY A 76 -6.92 -1.26 5.85
N ILE A 77 -6.62 -1.74 7.06
CA ILE A 77 -7.41 -1.54 8.28
C ILE A 77 -6.98 -0.23 8.93
N ARG A 78 -7.94 0.64 9.21
CA ARG A 78 -7.71 1.90 9.94
C ARG A 78 -7.44 1.58 11.42
N THR A 79 -6.42 2.19 12.00
CA THR A 79 -5.96 1.97 13.39
C THR A 79 -6.07 3.24 14.27
N GLU A 80 -6.78 4.24 13.76
CA GLU A 80 -6.93 5.55 14.41
C GLU A 80 -7.83 5.50 15.65
N ALA A 81 -7.52 6.34 16.65
CA ALA A 81 -8.25 6.39 17.93
C ALA A 81 -9.75 6.75 17.76
N SER A 82 -10.09 7.51 16.71
CA SER A 82 -11.45 7.94 16.37
C SER A 82 -12.42 6.80 16.03
N LEU A 83 -11.91 5.59 15.80
CA LEU A 83 -12.76 4.40 15.55
C LEU A 83 -13.32 3.79 16.83
N TYR A 84 -12.81 4.21 17.99
CA TYR A 84 -13.13 3.63 19.27
C TYR A 84 -13.89 4.63 20.12
N THR A 85 -14.79 4.11 20.96
CA THR A 85 -15.26 4.87 22.12
C THR A 85 -14.10 5.13 23.08
N ALA A 86 -14.24 6.13 23.95
CA ALA A 86 -13.22 6.43 24.96
C ALA A 86 -12.88 5.20 25.83
N GLN A 87 -13.89 4.39 26.16
CA GLN A 87 -13.71 3.19 26.96
C GLN A 87 -12.93 2.10 26.21
N GLU A 88 -13.26 1.84 24.94
CA GLU A 88 -12.54 0.89 24.09
C GLU A 88 -11.09 1.32 23.85
N TRP A 89 -10.87 2.62 23.70
CA TRP A 89 -9.53 3.19 23.56
C TRP A 89 -8.67 3.03 24.82
N GLU A 90 -9.25 3.21 26.00
CA GLU A 90 -8.54 2.94 27.27
C GLU A 90 -8.17 1.47 27.41
N VAL A 91 -9.05 0.55 26.99
CA VAL A 91 -8.76 -0.90 26.99
C VAL A 91 -7.56 -1.20 26.08
N LEU A 92 -7.52 -0.63 24.87
CA LEU A 92 -6.40 -0.78 23.94
C LEU A 92 -5.09 -0.23 24.50
N LYS A 93 -5.11 0.96 25.13
CA LYS A 93 -3.92 1.53 25.78
C LYS A 93 -3.40 0.65 26.91
N ASN A 94 -4.31 0.10 27.73
CA ASN A 94 -3.94 -0.79 28.82
C ASN A 94 -3.32 -2.09 28.31
N ALA A 95 -3.90 -2.70 27.27
CA ALA A 95 -3.35 -3.91 26.66
C ALA A 95 -1.97 -3.67 26.04
N ALA A 96 -1.80 -2.56 25.32
CA ALA A 96 -0.50 -2.17 24.76
C ALA A 96 0.58 -1.98 25.84
N ARG A 97 0.19 -1.36 26.97
CA ARG A 97 1.07 -1.15 28.13
C ARG A 97 1.50 -2.47 28.78
N ILE A 98 0.58 -3.43 28.94
CA ILE A 98 0.89 -4.77 29.46
C ILE A 98 1.89 -5.49 28.55
N MET A 99 1.75 -5.28 27.23
CA MET A 99 2.60 -5.89 26.20
C MET A 99 3.91 -5.11 25.93
N HIS A 100 4.19 -4.05 26.70
CA HIS A 100 5.37 -3.19 26.55
C HIS A 100 5.56 -2.61 25.13
N MET A 101 4.47 -2.23 24.47
CA MET A 101 4.47 -1.66 23.13
C MET A 101 3.58 -0.42 23.06
N SER A 102 3.75 0.39 22.02
CA SER A 102 2.84 1.50 21.75
C SER A 102 1.45 0.98 21.31
N THR A 103 0.43 1.83 21.44
CA THR A 103 -0.94 1.45 21.07
C THR A 103 -1.10 1.14 19.59
N ASP A 104 -0.33 1.80 18.72
CA ASP A 104 -0.30 1.51 17.28
C ASP A 104 0.36 0.15 17.00
N GLU A 105 1.53 -0.11 17.60
CA GLU A 105 2.21 -1.41 17.48
C GLU A 105 1.33 -2.56 17.99
N PHE A 106 0.62 -2.35 19.09
CA PHE A 106 -0.32 -3.32 19.62
C PHE A 106 -1.44 -3.67 18.65
N GLN A 107 -2.05 -2.67 18.01
CA GLN A 107 -3.12 -2.90 17.04
C GLN A 107 -2.62 -3.69 15.81
N LYS A 108 -1.44 -3.34 15.30
CA LYS A 108 -0.80 -4.05 14.18
C LYS A 108 -0.49 -5.50 14.55
N TRP A 109 0.09 -5.70 15.74
CA TRP A 109 0.37 -7.02 16.29
C TRP A 109 -0.90 -7.86 16.47
N ALA A 110 -1.99 -7.27 16.95
CA ALA A 110 -3.25 -7.98 17.14
C ALA A 110 -3.84 -8.49 15.81
N VAL A 111 -3.80 -7.66 14.76
CA VAL A 111 -4.21 -8.07 13.40
C VAL A 111 -3.34 -9.25 12.91
N ASP A 112 -2.03 -9.19 13.12
CA ASP A 112 -1.12 -10.29 12.77
C ASP A 112 -1.43 -11.59 13.50
N GLN A 113 -1.80 -11.53 14.78
CA GLN A 113 -2.20 -12.73 15.53
C GLN A 113 -3.45 -13.36 14.92
N VAL A 114 -4.48 -12.56 14.61
CA VAL A 114 -5.72 -13.07 14.00
C VAL A 114 -5.44 -13.74 12.65
N ILE A 115 -4.62 -13.13 11.80
CA ILE A 115 -4.23 -13.71 10.51
C ILE A 115 -3.47 -15.02 10.69
N LYS A 116 -2.54 -15.08 11.65
CA LYS A 116 -1.78 -16.30 11.96
C LYS A 116 -2.70 -17.39 12.49
N SER A 117 -3.60 -17.07 13.42
CA SER A 117 -4.60 -18.01 13.96
C SER A 117 -5.53 -18.56 12.87
N ASN A 118 -5.94 -17.75 11.89
CA ASN A 118 -6.74 -18.21 10.75
C ASN A 118 -5.96 -19.12 9.78
N LYS A 119 -4.63 -19.03 9.71
CA LYS A 119 -3.79 -19.97 8.93
C LYS A 119 -3.67 -21.35 9.58
N PHE A 120 -4.09 -21.52 10.84
CA PHE A 120 -4.13 -22.81 11.53
C PHE A 120 -5.52 -23.47 11.52
N ILE A 121 -6.53 -22.85 10.90
CA ILE A 121 -7.79 -23.53 10.55
C ILE A 121 -7.66 -24.05 9.12
N THR A 122 -6.73 -24.98 8.89
CA THR A 122 -6.62 -25.74 7.64
C THR A 122 -7.47 -26.99 7.77
N GLU A 123 -8.57 -27.07 7.00
CA GLU A 123 -9.40 -28.22 6.53
C GLU A 123 -9.68 -29.46 7.42
N GLU A 124 -8.89 -29.76 8.44
CA GLU A 124 -8.91 -30.97 9.26
C GLU A 124 -9.99 -30.97 10.36
N GLN A 125 -10.78 -29.89 10.45
CA GLN A 125 -11.93 -29.77 11.35
C GLN A 125 -13.28 -29.70 10.64
N LEU A 126 -13.32 -29.86 9.31
CA LEU A 126 -14.59 -30.08 8.63
C LEU A 126 -15.11 -31.47 9.03
N PRO A 127 -16.36 -31.59 9.50
CA PRO A 127 -16.96 -32.91 9.69
C PRO A 127 -16.89 -33.66 8.35
N PRO A 128 -16.64 -34.98 8.38
CA PRO A 128 -16.59 -35.78 7.15
C PRO A 128 -17.86 -35.53 6.33
N ILE A 129 -17.69 -35.23 5.05
CA ILE A 129 -18.82 -35.12 4.12
C ILE A 129 -19.52 -36.47 4.09
N ASP A 130 -20.79 -36.48 4.49
CA ASP A 130 -21.61 -37.70 4.45
C ASP A 130 -21.76 -38.12 2.98
N PRO A 131 -21.44 -39.36 2.59
CA PRO A 131 -21.53 -39.82 1.21
C PRO A 131 -22.93 -39.65 0.57
N ASP A 132 -23.97 -39.42 1.37
CA ASP A 132 -25.35 -39.19 0.89
C ASP A 132 -25.61 -37.75 0.39
N ASP A 133 -24.72 -36.79 0.68
CA ASP A 133 -24.84 -35.39 0.22
C ASP A 133 -24.21 -35.13 -1.16
N THR A 134 -23.73 -36.18 -1.84
CA THR A 134 -23.28 -36.05 -3.23
C THR A 134 -24.50 -36.19 -4.15
N PRO A 135 -24.89 -35.17 -4.93
CA PRO A 135 -25.98 -35.34 -5.88
C PRO A 135 -25.59 -36.42 -6.90
N ALA A 136 -26.46 -37.40 -7.10
CA ALA A 136 -26.27 -38.45 -8.08
C ALA A 136 -25.99 -37.87 -9.50
N PRO A 137 -25.16 -38.55 -10.31
CA PRO A 137 -24.72 -38.06 -11.62
C PRO A 137 -25.84 -37.86 -12.64
#